data_AF-A0A4R5DQW3-F1
#
_entry.id   AF-A0A4R5DQW3-F1
#
_cell.length_a   1.000
_cell.length_b   1.000
_cell.length_c   1.000
_cell.angle_alpha   90.00
_cell.angle_beta   90.00
_cell.angle_gamma   90.00
#
_symmetry.space_group_name_H-M   'P 1'
#
loop_
_entity.id
_entity.type
_entity.pdbx_description
1 polymer ?
#
loop_
_entity_poly.entity_id
_entity_poly.type
_entity_poly.pdbx_seq_one_letter_code
_entity_poly.pdbx_strand_id
1 'polypeptide(L)'
;MTHEKIYKRKDGTRIKISVWLYVHENQSNWGYLLFFQEKNSDRWLDPFTDKDYLKRVVSLKKLDGLHMDTFDSYVSKDEILKAKMELWELIKPK
;
A
#
# COMPACT_ATOMS: atom_id res chain seq x y z
N MET A 1 -12.07 2.12 -12.58
CA MET A 1 -12.78 1.57 -11.40
C MET A 1 -11.75 1.26 -10.33
N THR A 2 -12.10 1.42 -9.05
CA THR A 2 -11.19 1.24 -7.91
C THR A 2 -11.69 0.13 -6.98
N HIS A 3 -10.77 -0.57 -6.31
CA HIS A 3 -11.06 -1.49 -5.20
C HIS A 3 -10.12 -1.20 -4.04
N GLU A 4 -10.66 -1.20 -2.83
CA GLU A 4 -9.87 -0.98 -1.62
C GLU A 4 -9.86 -2.22 -0.74
N LYS A 5 -8.68 -2.55 -0.22
CA LYS A 5 -8.49 -3.67 0.69
C LYS A 5 -7.69 -3.28 1.91
N ILE A 6 -8.22 -3.61 3.09
CA ILE A 6 -7.57 -3.30 4.37
C ILE A 6 -7.05 -4.59 5.02
N TYR A 7 -5.77 -4.59 5.33
CA TYR A 7 -5.08 -5.63 6.09
C TYR A 7 -4.84 -5.14 7.52
N LYS A 8 -5.13 -5.98 8.51
CA LYS A 8 -4.80 -5.73 9.92
C LYS A 8 -3.55 -6.51 10.29
N ARG A 9 -2.56 -5.84 10.87
CA ARG A 9 -1.31 -6.43 11.34
C ARG A 9 -1.42 -6.83 12.82
N LYS A 10 -0.48 -7.67 13.28
CA LYS A 10 -0.46 -8.18 14.66
C LYS A 10 -0.22 -7.09 15.71
N ASP A 11 0.53 -6.06 15.35
CA ASP A 11 0.83 -4.89 16.19
C ASP A 11 -0.37 -3.91 16.29
N GLY A 12 -1.48 -4.19 15.60
CA GLY A 12 -2.67 -3.34 15.57
C GLY A 12 -2.66 -2.27 14.49
N THR A 13 -1.59 -2.18 13.70
CA THR A 13 -1.53 -1.29 12.53
C THR A 13 -2.42 -1.84 11.41
N ARG A 14 -2.83 -0.94 10.49
CA ARG A 14 -3.62 -1.31 9.31
C ARG A 14 -2.99 -0.78 8.05
N ILE A 15 -3.05 -1.59 6.99
CA ILE A 15 -2.59 -1.24 5.64
C ILE A 15 -3.80 -1.23 4.73
N LYS A 16 -4.03 -0.14 4.03
CA LYS A 16 -5.03 -0.05 2.96
C LYS A 16 -4.32 -0.03 1.61
N ILE A 17 -4.71 -0.96 0.74
CA ILE A 17 -4.31 -1.00 -0.66
C ILE A 17 -5.50 -0.52 -1.48
N SER A 18 -5.34 0.57 -2.23
CA SER A 18 -6.33 1.03 -3.21
C SER A 18 -5.80 0.73 -4.60
N VAL A 19 -6.44 -0.19 -5.33
CA VAL A 19 -6.04 -0.58 -6.69
C VAL A 19 -7.00 0.01 -7.71
N TRP A 20 -6.49 0.39 -8.88
CA TRP A 20 -7.31 0.76 -10.02
C TRP A 20 -6.80 0.15 -11.31
N LEU A 21 -7.74 -0.21 -12.17
CA LEU A 21 -7.49 -0.52 -13.56
C LEU A 21 -7.90 0.69 -14.40
N TYR A 22 -6.99 1.16 -15.25
CA TYR A 22 -7.24 2.23 -16.21
C TYR A 22 -6.73 1.81 -17.60
N VAL A 23 -7.45 2.25 -18.63
CA VAL A 23 -7.12 1.94 -20.03
C VAL A 23 -6.65 3.24 -20.68
N HIS A 24 -5.46 3.22 -21.28
CA HIS A 24 -4.90 4.34 -22.02
C HIS A 24 -4.43 3.84 -23.38
N GLU A 25 -4.92 4.43 -24.48
CA GLU A 25 -4.49 4.13 -25.85
C GLU A 25 -4.38 2.62 -26.15
N ASN A 26 -5.42 1.85 -25.79
CA ASN A 26 -5.50 0.39 -25.93
C ASN A 26 -4.58 -0.44 -25.01
N GLN A 27 -3.90 0.19 -24.06
CA GLN A 27 -3.11 -0.49 -23.02
C GLN A 27 -3.89 -0.52 -21.71
N SER A 28 -3.96 -1.71 -21.11
CA SER A 28 -4.54 -1.91 -19.78
C SER A 28 -3.45 -1.76 -18.72
N ASN A 29 -3.58 -0.72 -17.89
CA ASN A 29 -2.61 -0.40 -16.85
C ASN A 29 -3.23 -0.56 -15.47
N TRP A 30 -2.43 -1.14 -14.56
CA TRP A 30 -2.79 -1.29 -13.15
C TRP A 30 -2.03 -0.27 -12.31
N GLY A 31 -2.75 0.53 -11.55
CA GLY A 31 -2.16 1.38 -10.52
C GLY A 31 -2.60 0.94 -9.12
N TYR A 32 -1.81 1.32 -8.12
CA TYR A 32 -2.15 1.12 -6.72
C TYR A 32 -1.57 2.21 -5.82
N LEU A 33 -2.28 2.52 -4.74
CA LEU A 33 -1.85 3.38 -3.65
C LEU A 33 -1.85 2.57 -2.36
N LEU A 34 -0.93 2.93 -1.47
CA LEU A 34 -0.81 2.34 -0.14
C LEU A 34 -1.06 3.41 0.90
N PHE A 35 -1.82 3.05 1.93
CA PHE A 35 -2.01 3.87 3.10
C PHE A 35 -1.79 3.06 4.36
N PHE A 36 -1.19 3.68 5.36
CA PHE A 36 -0.91 3.12 6.67
C PHE A 36 -1.78 3.82 7.73
N GLN A 37 -2.26 3.07 8.70
CA GLN A 37 -2.95 3.59 9.86
C GLN A 37 -2.33 2.96 11.11
N GLU A 38 -1.78 3.80 11.98
CA GLU A 38 -1.23 3.38 13.27
C GLU A 38 -2.32 2.83 14.19
N LYS A 39 -1.90 2.00 15.15
CA LYS A 39 -2.79 1.54 16.22
C LYS A 39 -3.36 2.77 16.96
N ASN A 40 -4.68 2.85 17.04
CA ASN A 40 -5.44 3.95 17.66
C ASN A 40 -5.36 5.30 16.93
N SER A 41 -4.86 5.34 15.70
CA SER A 41 -4.96 6.53 14.85
C SER A 41 -6.18 6.44 13.96
N ASP A 42 -6.90 7.56 13.82
CA ASP A 42 -7.99 7.69 12.84
C ASP A 42 -7.48 8.13 11.46
N ARG A 43 -6.21 8.53 11.35
CA ARG A 43 -5.61 9.05 10.13
C ARG A 43 -4.96 7.95 9.29
N TRP A 44 -5.22 8.00 7.99
CA TRP A 44 -4.47 7.26 6.97
C TRP A 44 -3.29 8.11 6.49
N LEU A 45 -2.11 7.51 6.44
CA LEU A 45 -0.86 8.12 6.02
C LEU A 45 -0.40 7.46 4.72
N ASP A 46 0.03 8.26 3.76
CA ASP A 46 0.75 7.75 2.60
C ASP A 46 2.24 7.67 2.97
N PRO A 47 2.85 6.47 2.95
CA PRO A 47 4.23 6.26 3.39
C PRO A 47 5.25 7.02 2.52
N PHE A 48 4.87 7.48 1.31
CA PHE A 48 5.77 8.18 0.39
C PHE A 48 5.69 9.71 0.49
N THR A 49 4.61 10.26 1.03
CA THR A 49 4.44 11.72 1.16
C THR A 49 4.66 12.22 2.58
N ASP A 50 4.55 11.35 3.58
CA ASP A 50 4.77 11.75 4.97
C ASP A 50 6.26 11.69 5.34
N LYS A 51 6.96 12.81 5.06
CA LYS A 51 8.37 13.03 5.48
C LYS A 51 8.62 12.77 6.98
N ASP A 52 7.57 12.77 7.81
CA ASP A 52 7.68 12.48 9.25
C ASP A 52 7.56 10.99 9.59
N TYR A 53 7.05 10.15 8.68
CA TYR A 53 7.06 8.70 8.83
C TYR A 53 8.45 8.11 8.55
N LEU A 54 9.10 8.56 7.47
CA LEU A 54 10.51 8.27 7.20
C LEU A 54 11.41 8.65 8.39
N LYS A 55 11.19 9.81 9.01
CA LYS A 55 11.95 10.22 10.21
C LYS A 55 11.65 9.35 11.45
N ARG A 56 10.42 8.86 11.60
CA ARG A 56 9.99 8.05 12.76
C ARG A 56 10.43 6.59 12.70
N VAL A 57 10.48 5.99 11.51
CA VAL A 57 11.05 4.64 11.32
C VAL A 57 12.59 4.68 11.43
N VAL A 58 13.23 5.75 10.97
CA VAL A 58 14.70 5.89 10.94
C VAL A 58 15.31 6.29 12.30
N SER A 59 14.53 6.79 13.26
CA SER A 59 15.03 6.99 14.62
C SER A 59 14.86 5.72 15.46
N LEU A 60 15.89 4.87 15.45
CA LEU A 60 16.43 4.23 16.66
C LEU A 60 17.74 3.50 16.28
N LYS A 61 18.85 4.23 16.35
CA LYS A 61 20.22 3.69 16.45
C LYS A 61 20.63 2.68 15.37
N LYS A 62 20.94 3.17 14.16
CA LYS A 62 22.06 2.75 13.28
C LYS A 62 21.75 3.16 11.84
N LEU A 63 22.42 4.21 11.37
CA LEU A 63 22.52 4.53 9.94
C LEU A 63 23.69 3.73 9.33
N ASP A 64 23.59 2.40 9.34
CA ASP A 64 24.44 1.57 8.47
C ASP A 64 23.61 1.21 7.24
N GLY A 65 23.73 2.05 6.21
CA GLY A 65 23.12 1.86 4.91
C GLY A 65 21.64 2.24 4.87
N LEU A 66 21.34 3.37 4.21
CA LEU A 66 20.02 3.65 3.67
C LEU A 66 19.69 2.57 2.62
N HIS A 67 19.26 1.38 3.05
CA HIS A 67 18.39 0.55 2.23
C HIS A 67 17.15 1.41 2.03
N MET A 68 16.94 1.90 0.81
CA MET A 68 15.73 2.64 0.46
C MET A 68 14.55 1.82 0.98
N ASP A 69 13.71 2.40 1.85
CA ASP A 69 12.47 1.76 2.27
C ASP A 69 11.67 1.44 1.01
N THR A 70 11.73 0.19 0.55
CA THR A 70 10.96 -0.25 -0.60
C THR A 70 9.54 -0.55 -0.14
N PHE A 71 8.60 -0.48 -1.08
CA PHE A 71 7.20 -0.88 -0.88
C PHE A 71 7.04 -2.22 -0.14
N ASP A 72 8.01 -3.13 -0.32
CA ASP A 72 8.08 -4.46 0.30
C ASP A 72 8.16 -4.42 1.84
N SER A 73 8.54 -3.29 2.45
CA SER A 73 8.58 -3.12 3.92
C SER A 73 7.19 -3.03 4.58
N TYR A 74 6.15 -2.65 3.84
CA TYR A 74 4.81 -2.38 4.41
C TYR A 74 3.72 -3.34 3.90
N VAL A 75 3.87 -3.83 2.67
CA VAL A 75 2.91 -4.69 2.00
C VAL A 75 3.65 -5.75 1.20
N SER A 76 3.15 -6.99 1.20
CA SER A 76 3.74 -8.02 0.35
C SER A 76 3.20 -7.95 -1.08
N LYS A 77 3.98 -8.47 -2.04
CA LYS A 77 3.54 -8.61 -3.44
C LYS A 77 2.25 -9.43 -3.56
N ASP A 78 2.10 -10.45 -2.72
CA ASP A 78 0.89 -11.30 -2.69
C ASP A 78 -0.34 -10.52 -2.23
N GLU A 79 -0.19 -9.59 -1.30
CA GLU A 79 -1.28 -8.74 -0.84
C GLU A 79 -1.75 -7.78 -1.93
N ILE A 80 -0.81 -7.18 -2.66
CA ILE A 80 -1.11 -6.35 -3.83
C ILE A 80 -1.80 -7.18 -4.91
N LEU A 81 -1.25 -8.35 -5.24
CA LEU A 81 -1.82 -9.24 -6.25
C LEU A 81 -3.24 -9.66 -5.88
N LYS A 82 -3.48 -10.02 -4.61
CA LYS A 82 -4.81 -10.38 -4.13
C LYS A 82 -5.81 -9.23 -4.29
N ALA A 83 -5.42 -8.01 -3.97
CA ALA A 83 -6.28 -6.83 -4.18
C ALA A 83 -6.58 -6.60 -5.68
N LYS A 84 -5.59 -6.78 -6.56
CA LYS A 84 -5.79 -6.69 -8.02
C LYS A 84 -6.75 -7.76 -8.53
N MET A 85 -6.58 -9.01 -8.10
CA MET A 85 -7.44 -10.11 -8.52
C MET A 85 -8.88 -9.92 -8.02
N GLU A 86 -9.08 -9.37 -6.81
CA GLU A 86 -10.42 -9.01 -6.34
C GLU A 86 -11.07 -7.93 -7.21
N LEU A 87 -10.32 -6.89 -7.61
CA LEU A 87 -10.85 -5.92 -8.59
C LEU A 87 -11.19 -6.59 -9.92
N TRP A 88 -10.33 -7.48 -10.42
CA TRP A 88 -10.57 -8.20 -11.66
C TRP A 88 -11.86 -9.03 -11.59
N GLU A 89 -12.08 -9.78 -10.51
CA GLU A 89 -13.29 -10.57 -10.31
C GLU A 89 -14.57 -9.72 -10.31
N LEU A 90 -14.48 -8.45 -9.87
CA LEU A 90 -15.62 -7.52 -9.90
C LEU A 90 -15.92 -6.98 -11.30
N ILE A 91 -14.93 -6.87 -12.18
CA ILE A 91 -15.06 -6.16 -13.47
C ILE A 91 -14.97 -7.08 -14.68
N LYS A 92 -14.55 -8.33 -14.50
CA LYS A 92 -14.41 -9.27 -15.62
C LYS A 92 -15.76 -9.46 -16.32
N PRO A 93 -15.78 -9.58 -17.65
CA PRO A 93 -16.97 -9.96 -18.39
C PRO A 93 -17.51 -11.30 -17.87
N LYS A 94 -18.84 -11.45 -17.85
CA LYS A 94 -19.51 -12.70 -17.52
C LYS A 94 -19.66 -13.58 -18.74
#